data_AF-A0A2E3SHV8-F1
#
_entry.id   AF-A0A2E3SHV8-F1
#
_cell.length_a   1.000
_cell.length_b   1.000
_cell.length_c   1.000
_cell.angle_alpha   90.00
_cell.angle_beta   90.00
_cell.angle_gamma   90.00
#
_symmetry.space_group_name_H-M   'P 1'
#
loop_
_entity.id
_entity.type
_entity.pdbx_description
1 polymer ?
#
loop_
_entity_poly.entity_id
_entity_poly.type
_entity_poly.pdbx_seq_one_letter_code
_entity_poly.pdbx_strand_id
1 'polypeptide(L)'
;MKKNLKNVKIISKGGEAGGIYFLLSGKVDISINKQQSIITLNAGTCFGEFSLIEPKSKIFANVTTLTECSCFYLPLKILDYIHLSRKKIIEILLKNLDLLLVKRLKDCNSKINNILDR
;
A
#
# COMPACT_ATOMS: atom_id res chain seq x y z
N MET A 1 4.33 16.31 2.19
CA MET A 1 4.32 15.42 1.01
C MET A 1 5.77 15.08 0.67
N LYS A 2 6.12 13.81 0.51
CA LYS A 2 7.51 13.36 0.28
C LYS A 2 7.71 12.98 -1.18
N LYS A 3 8.69 13.60 -1.84
CA LYS A 3 9.16 13.18 -3.15
C LYS A 3 10.19 12.08 -3.00
N ASN A 4 10.10 11.05 -3.83
CA ASN A 4 11.04 9.94 -3.89
C ASN A 4 11.53 9.82 -5.34
N LEU A 5 12.84 9.78 -5.53
CA LEU A 5 13.45 9.54 -6.84
C LEU A 5 13.11 8.13 -7.35
N LYS A 6 13.38 7.86 -8.62
CA LYS A 6 13.31 6.52 -9.20
C LYS A 6 14.28 5.56 -8.51
N ASN A 7 13.93 4.27 -8.43
CA ASN A 7 14.70 3.20 -7.81
C ASN A 7 14.96 3.37 -6.30
N VAL A 8 14.10 4.12 -5.61
CA VAL A 8 14.13 4.27 -4.15
C VAL A 8 13.22 3.23 -3.53
N LYS A 9 13.75 2.49 -2.56
CA LYS A 9 12.96 1.57 -1.73
C LYS A 9 12.25 2.36 -0.63
N ILE A 10 10.94 2.50 -0.74
CA ILE A 10 10.09 3.22 0.24
C ILE A 10 9.79 2.32 1.44
N ILE A 11 9.52 1.05 1.17
CA ILE A 11 9.19 0.04 2.18
C ILE A 11 10.10 -1.17 1.99
N SER A 12 10.62 -1.70 3.09
CA SER A 12 11.47 -2.90 3.09
C SER A 12 10.77 -4.07 3.76
N LYS A 13 10.78 -5.23 3.11
CA LYS A 13 10.33 -6.49 3.72
C LYS A 13 11.09 -6.76 5.02
N GLY A 14 10.39 -7.21 6.05
CA GLY A 14 10.94 -7.49 7.37
C GLY A 14 11.09 -6.27 8.29
N GLY A 15 10.88 -5.05 7.77
CA GLY A 15 10.83 -3.83 8.57
C GLY A 15 9.54 -3.70 9.38
N GLU A 16 9.50 -2.67 10.21
CA GLU A 16 8.32 -2.36 11.03
C GLU A 16 7.23 -1.65 10.22
N ALA A 17 6.00 -2.11 10.42
CA ALA A 17 4.78 -1.48 9.94
C ALA A 17 4.52 -0.16 10.69
N GLY A 18 4.48 0.98 9.98
CA GLY A 18 4.34 2.30 10.63
C GLY A 18 3.16 3.16 10.19
N GLY A 19 2.51 2.81 9.07
CA GLY A 19 1.44 3.62 8.49
C GLY A 19 1.22 3.35 7.01
N ILE A 20 0.31 4.13 6.42
CA ILE A 20 -0.12 3.98 5.04
C ILE A 20 0.44 5.10 4.15
N TYR A 21 0.79 4.75 2.92
CA TYR A 21 1.26 5.68 1.91
C TYR A 21 0.20 5.86 0.83
N PHE A 22 -0.09 7.10 0.45
CA PHE A 22 -0.92 7.45 -0.70
C PHE A 22 -0.02 7.91 -1.83
N LEU A 23 -0.10 7.23 -2.98
CA LEU A 23 0.68 7.52 -4.18
C LEU A 23 -0.04 8.60 -5.00
N LEU A 24 0.47 9.81 -4.95
CA LEU A 24 -0.12 10.98 -5.59
C LEU A 24 0.34 11.13 -7.05
N SER A 25 1.57 10.73 -7.34
CA SER A 25 2.13 10.68 -8.69
C SER A 25 3.19 9.60 -8.81
N GLY A 26 3.43 9.12 -10.03
CA GLY A 26 4.44 8.11 -10.35
C GLY A 26 3.92 6.67 -10.27
N LYS A 27 4.87 5.73 -10.26
CA LYS A 27 4.62 4.29 -10.24
C LYS A 27 5.56 3.59 -9.26
N VAL A 28 5.04 2.60 -8.54
CA VAL A 28 5.81 1.76 -7.62
C VAL A 28 5.63 0.28 -7.93
N ASP A 29 6.65 -0.51 -7.68
CA ASP A 29 6.64 -1.96 -7.75
C ASP A 29 6.54 -2.57 -6.35
N ILE A 30 5.71 -3.59 -6.20
CA ILE A 30 5.59 -4.40 -4.99
C ILE A 30 6.20 -5.78 -5.26
N SER A 31 7.18 -6.19 -4.45
CA SER A 31 7.92 -7.44 -4.64
C SER A 31 8.31 -8.13 -3.34
N ILE A 32 8.25 -9.47 -3.29
CA ILE A 32 8.65 -10.25 -2.10
C ILE A 32 10.18 -10.36 -2.01
N ASN A 33 10.84 -10.46 -3.16
CA ASN A 33 12.28 -10.54 -3.35
C ASN A 33 12.64 -9.84 -4.67
N LYS A 34 13.94 -9.67 -4.99
CA LYS A 34 14.39 -8.94 -6.18
C LYS A 34 13.89 -9.51 -7.52
N GLN A 35 13.47 -10.78 -7.55
CA GLN A 35 13.14 -11.51 -8.78
C GLN A 35 11.63 -11.67 -8.99
N GLN A 36 10.81 -11.41 -7.98
CA GLN A 36 9.37 -11.67 -8.01
C GLN A 36 8.58 -10.39 -7.73
N SER A 37 8.33 -9.62 -8.80
CA SER A 37 7.31 -8.57 -8.80
C SER A 37 5.94 -9.22 -8.70
N ILE A 38 5.13 -8.73 -7.75
CA ILE A 38 3.75 -9.17 -7.55
C ILE A 38 2.82 -8.27 -8.35
N ILE A 39 3.00 -6.95 -8.22
CA ILE A 39 2.13 -5.95 -8.81
C ILE A 39 2.84 -4.60 -8.92
N THR A 40 2.55 -3.88 -10.01
CA THR A 40 2.87 -2.47 -10.16
C THR A 40 1.65 -1.62 -9.84
N LEU A 41 1.84 -0.60 -9.02
CA LEU A 41 0.80 0.36 -8.65
C LEU A 41 1.06 1.70 -9.34
N ASN A 42 0.00 2.29 -9.90
CA ASN A 42 0.01 3.65 -10.46
C ASN A 42 -0.57 4.65 -9.44
N ALA A 43 -0.32 5.94 -9.67
CA ALA A 43 -0.92 7.03 -8.90
C ALA A 43 -2.44 6.93 -8.74
N GLY A 44 -2.97 7.49 -7.64
CA GLY A 44 -4.39 7.41 -7.27
C GLY A 44 -4.73 6.20 -6.38
N THR A 45 -3.73 5.56 -5.78
CA THR A 45 -3.90 4.40 -4.89
C THR A 45 -3.03 4.54 -3.64
N CYS A 46 -3.09 3.56 -2.74
CA CYS A 46 -2.29 3.51 -1.52
C CYS A 46 -1.55 2.17 -1.34
N PHE A 47 -0.54 2.14 -0.50
CA PHE A 47 0.17 0.92 -0.13
C PHE A 47 0.66 0.98 1.33
N GLY A 48 0.97 -0.16 1.92
CA GLY A 48 1.28 -0.26 3.36
C GLY A 48 0.03 -0.31 4.24
N GLU A 49 -1.14 -0.49 3.64
CA GLU A 49 -2.43 -0.65 4.31
C GLU A 49 -2.45 -1.86 5.26
N PHE A 50 -1.60 -2.85 5.01
CA PHE A 50 -1.44 -4.01 5.89
C PHE A 50 -1.11 -3.61 7.33
N SER A 51 -0.34 -2.52 7.51
CA SER A 51 0.00 -1.96 8.82
C SER A 51 -1.23 -1.52 9.63
N LEU A 52 -2.36 -1.22 8.97
CA LEU A 52 -3.62 -0.87 9.63
C LEU A 52 -4.34 -2.10 10.18
N ILE A 53 -4.23 -3.23 9.48
CA ILE A 53 -4.94 -4.47 9.79
C ILE A 53 -4.16 -5.26 10.84
N GLU A 54 -2.83 -5.33 10.69
CA GLU A 54 -1.96 -6.06 11.61
C GLU A 54 -0.76 -5.20 12.04
N PRO A 55 -0.96 -4.24 12.98
CA PRO A 55 0.05 -3.25 13.36
C PRO A 55 1.34 -3.83 13.97
N LYS A 56 1.27 -5.05 14.53
CA LYS A 56 2.40 -5.74 15.18
C LYS A 56 3.15 -6.70 14.25
N SER A 57 2.75 -6.76 12.98
CA SER A 57 3.37 -7.64 11.99
C SER A 57 4.64 -7.04 11.38
N LYS A 58 5.48 -7.91 10.83
CA LYS A 58 6.57 -7.49 9.94
C LYS A 58 6.01 -7.21 8.55
N ILE A 59 6.57 -6.22 7.88
CA ILE A 59 6.24 -5.93 6.48
C ILE A 59 6.53 -7.16 5.59
N PHE A 60 5.57 -7.58 4.78
CA PHE A 60 5.66 -8.79 3.95
C PHE A 60 6.29 -8.57 2.56
N ALA A 61 6.35 -7.33 2.06
CA ALA A 61 6.84 -7.02 0.73
C ALA A 61 7.68 -5.73 0.69
N ASN A 62 8.56 -5.63 -0.30
CA ASN A 62 9.25 -4.39 -0.62
C ASN A 62 8.34 -3.52 -1.49
N VAL A 63 8.48 -2.19 -1.36
CA VAL A 63 7.89 -1.23 -2.30
C VAL A 63 9.00 -0.34 -2.83
N THR A 64 9.23 -0.38 -4.14
CA THR A 64 10.32 0.35 -4.82
C THR A 64 9.73 1.26 -5.89
N THR A 65 10.21 2.49 -6.00
CA THR A 65 9.76 3.42 -7.05
C THR A 65 10.28 2.99 -8.42
N LEU A 66 9.40 2.96 -9.42
CA LEU A 66 9.76 2.73 -10.84
C LEU A 66 9.96 4.05 -11.61
N THR A 67 9.35 5.12 -11.12
CA THR A 67 9.50 6.50 -11.61
C THR A 67 9.80 7.43 -10.44
N GLU A 68 10.06 8.71 -10.69
CA GLU A 68 9.90 9.69 -9.61
C GLU A 68 8.46 9.64 -9.09
N CYS A 69 8.30 9.65 -7.77
CA CYS A 69 7.02 9.47 -7.09
C CYS A 69 6.81 10.54 -6.04
N SER A 70 5.56 11.00 -5.91
CA SER A 70 5.13 11.82 -4.78
C SER A 70 4.19 10.99 -3.90
N CYS A 71 4.52 10.90 -2.61
CA CYS A 71 3.72 10.16 -1.64
C CYS A 71 3.30 11.05 -0.47
N PHE A 72 2.06 10.88 -0.02
CA PHE A 72 1.66 11.30 1.32
C PHE A 72 1.76 10.10 2.26
N TYR A 73 2.37 10.27 3.43
CA TYR A 73 2.51 9.22 4.43
C TYR A 73 1.65 9.60 5.65
N LEU A 74 0.77 8.69 6.04
CA LEU A 74 -0.09 8.83 7.21
C LEU A 74 0.35 7.80 8.27
N PRO A 75 1.04 8.23 9.33
CA PRO A 75 1.44 7.35 10.43
C PRO A 75 0.22 6.81 11.19
N LEU A 76 0.31 5.57 11.69
CA LEU A 76 -0.75 4.95 12.49
C LEU A 76 -1.15 5.79 13.71
N LYS A 77 -0.16 6.36 14.41
CA LYS A 77 -0.39 7.22 15.59
C LYS A 77 -1.29 8.43 15.29
N ILE A 78 -1.19 8.97 14.07
CA ILE A 78 -2.04 10.09 13.64
C ILE A 78 -3.45 9.60 13.34
N LEU A 79 -3.58 8.39 12.78
CA LEU A 79 -4.88 7.78 12.56
C LEU A 79 -5.62 7.53 13.88
N ASP A 80 -4.92 7.07 14.92
CA ASP A 80 -5.48 6.89 16.26
C ASP A 80 -6.02 8.21 16.83
N TYR A 81 -5.28 9.30 16.65
CA TYR A 81 -5.71 10.63 17.06
C TYR A 81 -6.95 11.13 16.29
N ILE A 82 -6.99 10.90 14.97
CA ILE A 82 -8.13 11.26 14.12
C ILE A 82 -9.36 10.43 14.52
N HIS A 83 -9.18 9.16 14.86
CA HIS A 83 -10.26 8.28 15.31
C HIS A 83 -10.94 8.80 16.59
N LEU A 84 -10.15 9.27 17.56
CA LEU A 84 -10.67 9.85 18.79
C LEU A 84 -11.41 11.18 18.57
N SER A 85 -10.98 11.97 17.58
CA SER A 85 -11.47 13.34 17.38
C SER A 85 -12.58 13.46 16.32
N ARG A 86 -12.56 12.60 15.29
CA ARG A 86 -13.35 12.75 14.05
C ARG A 86 -13.71 11.39 13.42
N LYS A 87 -14.55 10.60 14.11
CA LYS A 87 -14.97 9.25 13.69
C LYS A 87 -15.40 9.14 12.22
N LYS A 88 -16.21 10.08 11.73
CA LYS A 88 -16.73 10.07 10.35
C LYS A 88 -15.63 10.10 9.28
N ILE A 89 -14.48 10.73 9.56
CA ILE A 89 -13.35 10.74 8.62
C ILE A 89 -12.74 9.35 8.50
N ILE A 90 -12.59 8.65 9.64
CA ILE A 90 -12.07 7.28 9.66
C ILE A 90 -13.01 6.33 8.94
N GLU A 91 -14.31 6.45 9.16
CA GLU A 91 -15.31 5.62 8.47
C GLU A 91 -15.22 5.75 6.94
N ILE A 92 -15.09 6.98 6.42
CA ILE A 92 -14.94 7.23 4.98
C ILE A 92 -13.61 6.65 4.47
N LEU A 93 -12.53 6.83 5.23
CA LEU A 93 -11.20 6.32 4.87
C LEU A 93 -11.20 4.78 4.82
N LEU A 94 -11.72 4.11 5.85
CA LEU A 94 -11.81 2.66 5.92
C LEU A 94 -12.70 2.13 4.79
N LYS A 95 -13.87 2.73 4.54
CA LYS A 95 -14.74 2.33 3.42
C LYS A 95 -14.02 2.39 2.06
N ASN A 96 -13.24 3.44 1.82
CA ASN A 96 -12.49 3.56 0.56
C ASN A 96 -11.33 2.55 0.49
N LEU A 97 -10.67 2.25 1.60
CA LEU A 97 -9.65 1.20 1.67
C LEU A 97 -10.25 -0.18 1.43
N ASP A 98 -11.40 -0.49 2.00
CA ASP A 98 -12.09 -1.76 1.81
C ASP A 98 -12.45 -1.98 0.34
N LEU A 99 -13.03 -0.96 -0.31
CA LEU A 99 -13.34 -1.02 -1.74
C LEU A 99 -12.08 -1.25 -2.60
N LEU A 100 -10.96 -0.61 -2.25
CA LEU A 100 -9.69 -0.81 -2.94
C LEU A 100 -9.14 -2.23 -2.74
N LEU A 101 -9.19 -2.75 -1.51
CA LEU A 101 -8.73 -4.10 -1.18
C LEU A 101 -9.57 -5.17 -1.88
N VAL A 102 -10.90 -5.00 -1.91
CA VAL A 102 -11.81 -5.88 -2.65
C VAL A 102 -11.47 -5.88 -4.14
N LYS A 103 -11.20 -4.71 -4.74
CA LYS A 103 -10.79 -4.62 -6.14
C LYS A 103 -9.48 -5.39 -6.39
N ARG A 104 -8.46 -5.18 -5.54
CA ARG A 104 -7.18 -5.90 -5.65
C ARG A 104 -7.33 -7.40 -5.50
N LEU A 105 -8.17 -7.86 -4.59
CA LEU A 105 -8.45 -9.28 -4.41
C LEU A 105 -9.10 -9.90 -5.65
N LYS A 106 -10.09 -9.21 -6.24
CA LYS A 106 -10.71 -9.65 -7.50
C LYS A 106 -9.67 -9.72 -8.63
N ASP A 107 -8.85 -8.69 -8.78
CA ASP A 107 -7.79 -8.65 -9.81
C ASP A 107 -6.78 -9.79 -9.63
N CYS A 108 -6.40 -10.12 -8.39
CA CYS A 108 -5.54 -11.25 -8.08
C CYS A 108 -6.19 -12.60 -8.40
N ASN A 109 -7.45 -12.80 -7.98
CA ASN A 109 -8.17 -14.06 -8.23
C ASN A 109 -8.37 -14.31 -9.73
N SER A 110 -8.69 -13.26 -10.52
CA SER A 110 -8.79 -13.39 -11.97
C SER A 110 -7.47 -13.83 -12.61
N LYS A 111 -6.32 -13.37 -12.11
CA LYS A 111 -5.01 -13.83 -12.60
C LYS A 111 -4.76 -15.30 -12.27
N ILE A 112 -5.16 -15.76 -11.08
CA ILE A 112 -5.00 -17.16 -10.66
C ILE A 112 -5.88 -18.08 -11.50
N ASN A 113 -7.15 -17.73 -11.71
CA ASN A 113 -8.06 -18.56 -12.53
C ASN A 113 -7.53 -18.73 -13.96
N ASN A 114 -7.00 -17.66 -14.57
CA ASN A 114 -6.38 -17.74 -15.89
C ASN A 114 -5.14 -18.67 -15.96
N ILE A 115 -4.51 -18.99 -14.82
CA ILE A 115 -3.41 -19.96 -14.73
C ILE A 115 -3.96 -21.38 -14.55
N LEU A 116 -5.04 -21.54 -13.76
CA LEU A 116 -5.67 -22.83 -13.49
C LEU A 116 -6.49 -23.35 -14.68
N ASP A 117 -7.01 -22.46 -15.52
CA ASP A 117 -7.79 -22.78 -16.72
C ASP A 117 -6.92 -23.09 -17.96
N ARG A 118 -5.60 -23.28 -17.78
CA ARG A 118 -4.63 -23.67 -18.82
C ARG A 118 -4.06 -25.05 -18.54
#